data_AF-U1GM00-F1
#
_entry.id   AF-U1GM00-F1
#
_cell.length_a   1.000
_cell.length_b   1.000
_cell.length_c   1.000
_cell.angle_alpha   90.00
_cell.angle_beta   90.00
_cell.angle_gamma   90.00
#
_symmetry.space_group_name_H-M   'P 1'
#
loop_
_entity.id
_entity.type
_entity.pdbx_description
1 polymer ?
#
loop_
_entity_poly.entity_id
_entity_poly.type
_entity_poly.pdbx_seq_one_letter_code
_entity_poly.pdbx_strand_id
1 'polypeptide(L)'
;MATQLPHLPEIERVSTSVMRVLGGNPGVSTLQGTNTYIISPPNLQRDPQFLLIDTGQGSACPIWRRSIAQVLASESARIGKQVHITQCVLTHWHYDHVGGVNELRQLCAEEHASAGNAESGKEKKRGEELRIYKYPLSSAPPSEIYSSKDPCLDIETQLLRSANDDQDIGLIYPLHDGQILEVGDSTATDDEMLKLQVLYTPGHTADHIALLIVSSPTDPAEVGTIFTGDAVLGHGTTVFEDLALYMRNLEKMKNAVEKILVEEGGSRCEGGDGQVEQEKRKVLAFPGHGAVIPDARAKIEEYIRHRAMREKEVSDVLAGQDGKVGSERKAWTPMEVVKVIYKNVPESLHEAASRGMLQILQKLEGEGKVEKVDEGVRWRIIQKYHQQEQTTNDNSAPEPRSAL
;
A
#
# COMPACT_ATOMS: atom_id res chain seq x y z
N MET A 1 -8.93 -10.16 -22.60
CA MET A 1 -9.04 -11.53 -22.07
C MET A 1 -8.78 -11.44 -20.58
N ALA A 2 -9.65 -12.01 -19.73
CA ALA A 2 -9.39 -12.05 -18.30
C ALA A 2 -8.12 -12.87 -18.07
N THR A 3 -7.03 -12.20 -17.68
CA THR A 3 -5.81 -12.88 -17.25
C THR A 3 -6.16 -13.74 -16.05
N GLN A 4 -6.05 -15.06 -16.21
CA GLN A 4 -6.24 -15.99 -15.11
C GLN A 4 -5.24 -15.64 -14.01
N LEU A 5 -5.74 -15.36 -12.81
CA LEU A 5 -4.90 -15.07 -11.66
C LEU A 5 -4.08 -16.33 -11.29
N PRO A 6 -2.80 -16.18 -10.91
CA PRO A 6 -2.01 -17.32 -10.47
C PRO A 6 -2.57 -17.88 -9.17
N HIS A 7 -2.39 -19.19 -8.98
CA HIS A 7 -2.71 -19.84 -7.71
C HIS A 7 -1.76 -19.37 -6.61
N LEU A 8 -2.31 -18.98 -5.47
CA LEU A 8 -1.57 -18.62 -4.27
C LEU A 8 -1.93 -19.60 -3.15
N PRO A 9 -0.96 -20.29 -2.52
CA PRO A 9 -1.25 -21.12 -1.36
C PRO A 9 -1.73 -20.27 -0.18
N GLU A 10 -2.58 -20.86 0.66
CA GLU A 10 -3.17 -20.24 1.87
C GLU A 10 -2.10 -19.69 2.82
N ILE A 11 -1.00 -20.44 2.99
CA ILE A 11 0.16 -20.07 3.81
C ILE A 11 1.41 -20.25 2.95
N GLU A 12 2.26 -19.23 2.89
CA GLU A 12 3.52 -19.27 2.12
C GLU A 12 4.63 -18.52 2.86
N ARG A 13 5.82 -19.10 3.00
CA ARG A 13 7.01 -18.34 3.40
C ARG A 13 7.56 -17.63 2.17
N VAL A 14 7.44 -16.31 2.13
CA VAL A 14 7.77 -15.48 0.95
C VAL A 14 9.15 -14.84 1.02
N SER A 15 9.77 -14.81 2.21
CA SER A 15 11.19 -14.51 2.43
C SER A 15 11.69 -15.21 3.69
N THR A 16 12.95 -14.99 4.08
CA THR A 16 13.53 -15.57 5.29
C THR A 16 12.67 -15.26 6.52
N SER A 17 12.29 -14.00 6.69
CA SER A 17 11.60 -13.49 7.87
C SER A 17 10.08 -13.34 7.70
N VAL A 18 9.54 -13.50 6.49
CA VAL A 18 8.14 -13.14 6.18
C VAL A 18 7.32 -14.34 5.70
N MET A 19 6.17 -14.56 6.34
CA MET A 19 5.15 -15.50 5.92
C MET A 19 3.89 -14.76 5.49
N ARG A 20 3.36 -15.09 4.32
CA ARG A 20 2.05 -14.62 3.84
C ARG A 20 0.97 -15.61 4.27
N VAL A 21 -0.13 -15.08 4.79
CA VAL A 21 -1.36 -15.81 5.10
C VAL A 21 -2.52 -15.13 4.37
N LEU A 22 -3.22 -15.88 3.52
CA LEU A 22 -4.39 -15.36 2.80
C LEU A 22 -5.59 -15.22 3.74
N GLY A 23 -6.33 -14.13 3.58
CA GLY A 23 -7.56 -13.83 4.31
C GLY A 23 -8.74 -14.76 3.97
N GLY A 24 -8.63 -15.55 2.89
CA GLY A 24 -9.69 -16.46 2.45
C GLY A 24 -10.94 -15.78 1.90
N ASN A 25 -10.79 -14.52 1.50
CA ASN A 25 -11.83 -13.61 1.02
C ASN A 25 -11.62 -13.24 -0.47
N PRO A 26 -11.63 -14.20 -1.42
CA PRO A 26 -11.42 -13.90 -2.83
C PRO A 26 -12.57 -13.04 -3.39
N GLY A 27 -12.25 -12.14 -4.31
CA GLY A 27 -13.22 -11.17 -4.82
C GLY A 27 -12.66 -10.27 -5.91
N VAL A 28 -13.53 -9.44 -6.50
CA VAL A 28 -13.13 -8.51 -7.57
C VAL A 28 -12.11 -7.49 -7.07
N SER A 29 -12.30 -6.98 -5.86
CA SER A 29 -11.38 -6.02 -5.23
C SER A 29 -10.20 -6.69 -4.51
N THR A 30 -10.40 -7.92 -4.01
CA THR A 30 -9.42 -8.61 -3.15
C THR A 30 -8.62 -9.70 -3.87
N LEU A 31 -8.86 -9.92 -5.17
CA LEU A 31 -8.21 -10.94 -5.99
C LEU A 31 -8.35 -12.35 -5.39
N GLN A 32 -7.24 -13.03 -5.09
CA GLN A 32 -7.21 -14.34 -4.40
C GLN A 32 -7.60 -14.24 -2.91
N GLY A 33 -7.65 -13.02 -2.35
CA GLY A 33 -7.85 -12.72 -0.94
C GLY A 33 -6.87 -11.66 -0.45
N THR A 34 -7.11 -11.11 0.73
CA THR A 34 -6.16 -10.20 1.39
C THR A 34 -4.91 -10.96 1.81
N ASN A 35 -3.75 -10.44 1.48
CA ASN A 35 -2.48 -10.92 1.97
C ASN A 35 -2.20 -10.28 3.33
N THR A 36 -2.27 -11.06 4.39
CA THR A 36 -1.72 -10.68 5.70
C THR A 36 -0.31 -11.23 5.84
N TYR A 37 0.56 -10.53 6.55
CA TYR A 37 1.97 -10.91 6.66
C TYR A 37 2.41 -11.06 8.12
N ILE A 38 2.97 -12.22 8.45
CA ILE A 38 3.60 -12.49 9.73
C ILE A 38 5.11 -12.33 9.56
N ILE A 39 5.72 -11.44 10.33
CA ILE A 39 7.15 -11.16 10.35
C ILE A 39 7.76 -11.78 11.60
N SER A 40 8.70 -12.70 11.40
CA SER A 40 9.46 -13.33 12.48
C SER A 40 10.65 -12.46 12.91
N PRO A 41 10.98 -12.43 14.20
CA PRO A 41 12.16 -11.72 14.68
C PRO A 41 13.46 -12.42 14.25
N PRO A 42 14.59 -11.70 14.14
CA PRO A 42 15.88 -12.27 13.76
C PRO A 42 16.38 -13.37 14.70
N ASN A 43 16.24 -13.17 16.02
CA ASN A 43 16.68 -14.12 17.03
C ASN A 43 15.54 -14.97 17.58
N LEU A 44 15.43 -16.20 17.06
CA LEU A 44 14.38 -17.14 17.47
C LEU A 44 14.68 -17.89 18.78
N GLN A 45 15.91 -17.78 19.32
CA GLN A 45 16.31 -18.54 20.53
C GLN A 45 15.87 -17.87 21.85
N ARG A 46 15.49 -16.58 21.82
CA ARG A 46 15.06 -15.83 23.00
C ARG A 46 13.54 -15.88 23.18
N ASP A 47 12.88 -14.75 23.31
CA ASP A 47 11.42 -14.64 23.40
C ASP A 47 10.87 -14.01 22.12
N PRO A 48 10.65 -14.82 21.07
CA PRO A 48 10.40 -14.29 19.74
C PRO A 48 9.02 -13.63 19.67
N GLN A 49 9.02 -12.33 19.44
CA GLN A 49 7.82 -11.52 19.27
C GLN A 49 7.55 -11.29 17.78
N PHE A 50 6.46 -11.86 17.28
CA PHE A 50 6.08 -11.73 15.89
C PHE A 50 5.23 -10.47 15.68
N LEU A 51 5.39 -9.87 14.49
CA LEU A 51 4.57 -8.77 14.03
C LEU A 51 3.63 -9.26 12.92
N LEU A 52 2.36 -8.88 12.98
CA LEU A 52 1.36 -9.11 11.94
C LEU A 52 1.08 -7.81 11.18
N ILE A 53 0.96 -7.88 9.85
CA ILE A 53 0.47 -6.79 9.00
C ILE A 53 -0.88 -7.22 8.43
N ASP A 54 -1.91 -6.38 8.69
CA ASP A 54 -3.31 -6.56 8.33
C ASP A 54 -3.97 -7.84 8.89
N THR A 55 -5.31 -7.87 8.86
CA THR A 55 -6.12 -8.86 9.58
C THR A 55 -7.21 -9.53 8.75
N GLY A 56 -7.29 -9.28 7.44
CA GLY A 56 -8.36 -9.84 6.64
C GLY A 56 -9.74 -9.31 7.06
N GLN A 57 -10.79 -10.05 6.69
CA GLN A 57 -12.19 -9.74 7.04
C GLN A 57 -12.67 -10.41 8.34
N GLY A 58 -11.78 -11.03 9.13
CA GLY A 58 -12.15 -11.61 10.43
C GLY A 58 -13.22 -12.71 10.34
N SER A 59 -14.25 -12.62 11.20
CA SER A 59 -15.32 -13.61 11.32
C SER A 59 -16.10 -13.88 10.03
N ALA A 60 -16.11 -12.95 9.07
CA ALA A 60 -16.68 -13.20 7.75
C ALA A 60 -15.91 -14.30 6.98
N CYS A 61 -14.64 -14.51 7.32
CA CYS A 61 -13.75 -15.50 6.72
C CYS A 61 -13.00 -16.31 7.80
N PRO A 62 -13.65 -17.33 8.41
CA PRO A 62 -13.09 -18.11 9.53
C PRO A 62 -11.76 -18.82 9.21
N ILE A 63 -11.49 -19.06 7.92
CA ILE A 63 -10.27 -19.70 7.45
C ILE A 63 -9.03 -18.91 7.86
N TRP A 64 -9.06 -17.58 7.80
CA TRP A 64 -7.92 -16.72 8.14
C TRP A 64 -7.43 -16.97 9.57
N ARG A 65 -8.33 -16.93 10.55
CA ARG A 65 -7.99 -17.19 11.96
C ARG A 65 -7.35 -18.57 12.14
N ARG A 66 -7.90 -19.59 11.47
CA ARG A 66 -7.36 -20.95 11.50
C ARG A 66 -5.93 -20.99 10.92
N SER A 67 -5.69 -20.30 9.81
CA SER A 67 -4.38 -20.24 9.16
C SER A 67 -3.34 -19.53 10.05
N ILE A 68 -3.72 -18.43 10.71
CA ILE A 68 -2.84 -17.74 11.68
C ILE A 68 -2.47 -18.71 12.81
N ALA A 69 -3.45 -19.37 13.43
CA ALA A 69 -3.19 -20.35 14.50
C ALA A 69 -2.29 -21.50 14.03
N GLN A 70 -2.47 -21.97 12.78
CA GLN A 70 -1.62 -23.00 12.19
C GLN A 70 -0.17 -22.53 12.00
N VAL A 71 0.05 -21.28 11.56
CA VAL A 71 1.39 -20.70 11.46
C VAL A 71 2.06 -20.63 12.83
N LEU A 72 1.37 -20.10 13.84
CA LEU A 72 1.92 -19.98 15.20
C LEU A 72 2.26 -21.33 15.82
N ALA A 73 1.39 -22.34 15.64
CA ALA A 73 1.66 -23.71 16.08
C ALA A 73 2.87 -24.33 15.34
N SER A 74 2.95 -24.16 14.03
CA SER A 74 4.05 -24.67 13.20
C SER A 74 5.39 -24.03 13.59
N GLU A 75 5.42 -22.72 13.75
CA GLU A 75 6.64 -22.00 14.15
C GLU A 75 7.03 -22.33 15.59
N SER A 76 6.06 -22.47 16.50
CA SER A 76 6.34 -22.91 17.87
C SER A 76 7.00 -24.28 17.90
N ALA A 77 6.48 -25.23 17.11
CA ALA A 77 7.07 -26.56 16.98
C ALA A 77 8.46 -26.53 16.34
N ARG A 78 8.68 -25.70 15.32
CA ARG A 78 9.97 -25.54 14.63
C ARG A 78 11.04 -24.95 15.56
N ILE A 79 10.67 -23.99 16.39
CA ILE A 79 11.58 -23.27 17.30
C ILE A 79 11.79 -24.04 18.61
N GLY A 80 10.84 -24.93 18.97
CA GLY A 80 10.85 -25.64 20.26
C GLY A 80 10.41 -24.76 21.43
N LYS A 81 9.76 -23.63 21.14
CA LYS A 81 9.24 -22.67 22.12
C LYS A 81 7.96 -22.05 21.58
N GLN A 82 7.00 -21.76 22.46
CA GLN A 82 5.80 -21.03 22.09
C GLN A 82 6.15 -19.66 21.49
N VAL A 83 5.55 -19.34 20.34
CA VAL A 83 5.63 -18.02 19.72
C VAL A 83 4.31 -17.27 19.87
N HIS A 84 4.38 -15.93 19.83
CA HIS A 84 3.23 -15.05 19.97
C HIS A 84 3.30 -13.88 19.00
N ILE A 85 2.12 -13.44 18.55
CA ILE A 85 1.98 -12.13 17.90
C ILE A 85 1.80 -11.09 19.00
N THR A 86 2.75 -10.16 19.14
CA THR A 86 2.68 -9.07 20.13
C THR A 86 2.43 -7.71 19.49
N GLN A 87 2.57 -7.62 18.17
CA GLN A 87 2.36 -6.39 17.40
C GLN A 87 1.50 -6.67 16.18
N CYS A 88 0.56 -5.79 15.90
CA CYS A 88 -0.24 -5.80 14.68
C CYS A 88 -0.22 -4.40 14.06
N VAL A 89 0.02 -4.30 12.75
CA VAL A 89 0.03 -3.04 12.01
C VAL A 89 -1.06 -3.10 10.96
N LEU A 90 -1.93 -2.09 10.94
CA LEU A 90 -3.03 -1.98 9.99
C LEU A 90 -2.68 -0.93 8.93
N THR A 91 -2.70 -1.32 7.66
CA THR A 91 -2.26 -0.46 6.54
C THR A 91 -3.23 0.68 6.28
N HIS A 92 -4.53 0.41 6.31
CA HIS A 92 -5.58 1.41 6.07
C HIS A 92 -6.95 0.91 6.56
N TRP A 93 -7.98 1.74 6.44
CA TRP A 93 -9.29 1.47 7.05
C TRP A 93 -10.15 0.44 6.34
N HIS A 94 -9.87 0.00 5.11
CA HIS A 94 -10.78 -0.91 4.42
C HIS A 94 -11.01 -2.20 5.23
N TYR A 95 -12.26 -2.67 5.24
CA TYR A 95 -12.71 -3.74 6.12
C TYR A 95 -11.94 -5.05 5.96
N ASP A 96 -11.45 -5.34 4.76
CA ASP A 96 -10.65 -6.53 4.49
C ASP A 96 -9.19 -6.44 4.97
N HIS A 97 -8.78 -5.30 5.53
CA HIS A 97 -7.48 -5.15 6.21
C HIS A 97 -7.63 -5.07 7.74
N VAL A 98 -8.76 -4.58 8.25
CA VAL A 98 -8.98 -4.37 9.70
C VAL A 98 -10.06 -5.24 10.33
N GLY A 99 -10.82 -6.00 9.52
CA GLY A 99 -11.99 -6.74 9.95
C GLY A 99 -11.69 -7.86 10.94
N GLY A 100 -10.46 -8.39 10.93
CA GLY A 100 -10.01 -9.49 11.80
C GLY A 100 -9.38 -9.09 13.13
N VAL A 101 -9.39 -7.80 13.48
CA VAL A 101 -8.76 -7.30 14.72
C VAL A 101 -9.35 -7.96 15.97
N ASN A 102 -10.66 -8.17 16.02
CA ASN A 102 -11.31 -8.81 17.17
C ASN A 102 -10.94 -10.29 17.28
N GLU A 103 -10.89 -11.00 16.16
CA GLU A 103 -10.47 -12.39 16.10
C GLU A 103 -8.99 -12.56 16.49
N LEU A 104 -8.13 -11.61 16.12
CA LEU A 104 -6.74 -11.58 16.56
C LEU A 104 -6.62 -11.38 18.08
N ARG A 105 -7.35 -10.42 18.65
CA ARG A 105 -7.38 -10.19 20.10
C ARG A 105 -7.80 -11.44 20.87
N GLN A 106 -8.84 -12.12 20.39
CA GLN A 106 -9.30 -13.38 20.98
C GLN A 106 -8.24 -14.49 20.86
N LEU A 107 -7.60 -14.63 19.70
CA LEU A 107 -6.56 -15.62 19.49
C LEU A 107 -5.38 -15.41 20.47
N CYS A 108 -4.88 -14.17 20.58
CA CYS A 108 -3.82 -13.84 21.53
C CYS A 108 -4.26 -14.12 22.98
N ALA A 109 -5.50 -13.75 23.36
CA ALA A 109 -6.01 -13.99 24.71
C ALA A 109 -6.12 -15.49 25.04
N GLU A 110 -6.54 -16.32 24.08
CA GLU A 110 -6.61 -17.78 24.21
C GLU A 110 -5.22 -18.41 24.39
N GLU A 111 -4.20 -17.91 23.66
CA GLU A 111 -2.81 -18.34 23.84
C GLU A 111 -2.28 -18.02 25.24
N HIS A 112 -2.54 -16.81 25.74
CA HIS A 112 -2.14 -16.42 27.10
C HIS A 112 -2.85 -17.24 28.17
N ALA A 113 -4.16 -17.49 28.01
CA ALA A 113 -4.93 -18.31 28.94
C ALA A 113 -4.43 -19.76 28.97
N SER A 114 -4.03 -20.30 27.82
CA SER A 114 -3.48 -21.64 27.69
C SER A 114 -2.08 -21.77 28.33
N ALA A 115 -1.29 -20.68 28.33
CA ALA A 115 0.00 -20.61 29.02
C ALA A 115 -0.13 -20.42 30.55
N GLY A 116 -1.24 -19.84 31.01
CA GLY A 116 -1.46 -19.37 32.38
C GLY A 116 -1.94 -20.39 33.43
N ASN A 117 -1.91 -21.70 33.17
CA ASN A 117 -2.31 -22.72 34.17
C ASN A 117 -1.20 -23.03 35.21
N ALA A 118 -0.21 -22.13 35.36
CA ALA A 118 0.77 -22.14 36.44
C ALA A 118 1.00 -20.70 36.96
N GLU A 119 0.64 -20.46 38.23
CA GLU A 119 0.86 -19.24 39.02
C GLU A 119 -0.10 -18.05 38.80
N SER A 120 -1.26 -18.13 39.44
CA SER A 120 -2.07 -16.97 39.81
C SER A 120 -1.28 -15.99 40.67
N GLY A 121 -0.99 -14.77 40.18
CA GLY A 121 -0.58 -13.65 41.04
C GLY A 121 0.56 -12.73 40.57
N LYS A 122 1.11 -12.87 39.35
CA LYS A 122 2.07 -11.89 38.81
C LYS A 122 1.34 -10.88 37.92
N GLU A 123 1.63 -9.58 38.10
CA GLU A 123 1.23 -8.51 37.19
C GLU A 123 1.56 -8.92 35.74
N LYS A 124 0.63 -8.70 34.80
CA LYS A 124 0.86 -8.90 33.36
C LYS A 124 2.20 -8.24 33.00
N LYS A 125 3.18 -9.01 32.49
CA LYS A 125 4.42 -8.37 32.05
C LYS A 125 4.08 -7.47 30.87
N ARG A 126 4.55 -6.22 30.91
CA ARG A 126 4.34 -5.15 29.91
C ARG A 126 4.69 -5.54 28.45
N GLY A 127 5.27 -6.72 28.20
CA GLY A 127 5.61 -7.25 26.88
C GLY A 127 4.68 -8.36 26.36
N GLU A 128 3.67 -8.78 27.12
CA GLU A 128 2.75 -9.88 26.75
C GLU A 128 1.46 -9.38 26.08
N GLU A 129 1.17 -8.08 26.08
CA GLU A 129 -0.08 -7.56 25.52
C GLU A 129 0.06 -7.17 24.04
N LEU A 130 -0.90 -7.60 23.23
CA LEU A 130 -1.01 -7.27 21.81
C LEU A 130 -1.13 -5.76 21.62
N ARG A 131 -0.17 -5.15 20.92
CA ARG A 131 -0.20 -3.75 20.51
C ARG A 131 -0.68 -3.64 19.07
N ILE A 132 -1.72 -2.86 18.84
CA ILE A 132 -2.25 -2.61 17.49
C ILE A 132 -1.84 -1.21 17.07
N TYR A 133 -1.24 -1.07 15.90
CA TYR A 133 -0.76 0.19 15.35
C TYR A 133 -1.56 0.59 14.13
N LYS A 134 -1.97 1.86 14.06
CA LYS A 134 -2.74 2.41 12.95
C LYS A 134 -2.38 3.88 12.72
N TYR A 135 -2.25 4.28 11.46
CA TYR A 135 -2.08 5.70 11.13
C TYR A 135 -3.40 6.44 11.34
N PRO A 136 -3.42 7.55 12.11
CA PRO A 136 -4.64 8.25 12.46
C PRO A 136 -5.24 8.98 11.25
N LEU A 137 -6.57 8.96 11.14
CA LEU A 137 -7.29 9.78 10.19
C LEU A 137 -7.37 11.24 10.68
N SER A 138 -7.18 12.20 9.78
CA SER A 138 -7.36 13.63 10.07
C SER A 138 -8.84 14.03 10.24
N SER A 139 -9.76 13.17 9.84
CA SER A 139 -11.22 13.35 9.93
C SER A 139 -11.90 11.99 9.97
N ALA A 140 -13.03 11.88 10.68
CA ALA A 140 -13.81 10.64 10.71
C ALA A 140 -14.08 10.14 9.28
N PRO A 141 -13.90 8.83 9.01
CA PRO A 141 -14.09 8.32 7.67
C PRO A 141 -15.58 8.37 7.30
N PRO A 142 -15.96 8.39 6.00
CA PRO A 142 -17.31 8.72 5.57
C PRO A 142 -18.37 7.82 6.21
N SER A 143 -19.31 8.40 6.97
CA SER A 143 -20.33 7.66 7.73
C SER A 143 -21.29 6.83 6.88
N GLU A 144 -21.34 7.08 5.57
CA GLU A 144 -22.17 6.32 4.62
C GLU A 144 -21.57 4.94 4.27
N ILE A 145 -20.28 4.74 4.55
CA ILE A 145 -19.57 3.48 4.24
C ILE A 145 -19.58 2.52 5.44
N TYR A 146 -19.64 3.04 6.66
CA TYR A 146 -19.65 2.21 7.88
C TYR A 146 -21.06 1.97 8.37
N SER A 147 -21.41 0.70 8.54
CA SER A 147 -22.48 0.34 9.48
C SER A 147 -22.04 0.72 10.90
N SER A 148 -22.98 1.05 11.79
CA SER A 148 -22.69 1.26 13.22
C SER A 148 -22.10 0.03 13.94
N LYS A 149 -21.95 -1.10 13.23
CA LYS A 149 -21.33 -2.34 13.67
C LYS A 149 -19.97 -2.63 13.00
N ASP A 150 -19.45 -1.69 12.21
CA ASP A 150 -18.20 -1.90 11.48
C ASP A 150 -16.98 -1.78 12.41
N PRO A 151 -16.11 -2.81 12.49
CA PRO A 151 -14.90 -2.77 13.31
C PRO A 151 -14.00 -1.57 13.02
N CYS A 152 -13.97 -1.07 11.78
CA CYS A 152 -13.19 0.12 11.44
C CYS A 152 -13.70 1.36 12.21
N LEU A 153 -15.03 1.52 12.30
CA LEU A 153 -15.65 2.63 13.01
C LEU A 153 -15.43 2.47 14.51
N ASP A 154 -15.43 1.24 15.04
CA ASP A 154 -15.10 0.98 16.44
C ASP A 154 -13.63 1.26 16.76
N ILE A 155 -12.69 0.88 15.87
CA ILE A 155 -11.25 1.18 15.95
C ILE A 155 -10.99 2.69 15.91
N GLU A 156 -11.56 3.40 14.95
CA GLU A 156 -11.40 4.86 14.82
C GLU A 156 -12.15 5.63 15.93
N THR A 157 -13.30 5.14 16.36
CA THR A 157 -14.02 5.70 17.53
C THR A 157 -13.23 5.46 18.82
N GLN A 158 -12.56 4.32 18.98
CA GLN A 158 -11.66 4.02 20.11
C GLN A 158 -10.43 4.96 20.08
N LEU A 159 -9.83 5.18 18.92
CA LEU A 159 -8.76 6.18 18.73
C LEU A 159 -9.20 7.59 19.16
N LEU A 160 -10.38 8.04 18.72
CA LEU A 160 -10.92 9.36 19.05
C LEU A 160 -11.35 9.51 20.53
N ARG A 161 -11.80 8.43 21.18
CA ARG A 161 -12.18 8.45 22.61
C ARG A 161 -10.97 8.49 23.54
N SER A 162 -9.88 7.79 23.21
CA SER A 162 -8.64 7.81 23.98
C SER A 162 -7.99 9.21 24.11
N ALA A 163 -8.27 10.11 23.15
CA ALA A 163 -7.78 11.48 23.18
C ALA A 163 -8.54 12.39 24.17
N ASN A 164 -9.73 11.98 24.65
CA ASN A 164 -10.65 12.83 25.40
C ASN A 164 -11.03 12.31 26.80
N ASP A 165 -10.87 11.02 27.09
CA ASP A 165 -11.24 10.43 28.38
C ASP A 165 -10.11 9.50 28.86
N ASP A 166 -9.64 9.72 30.10
CA ASP A 166 -8.52 9.02 30.75
C ASP A 166 -8.87 7.56 31.16
N GLN A 167 -9.81 6.94 30.43
CA GLN A 167 -10.25 5.55 30.63
C GLN A 167 -9.67 4.66 29.54
N ASP A 168 -8.86 3.70 29.97
CA ASP A 168 -8.12 2.73 29.16
C ASP A 168 -9.07 1.70 28.50
N ILE A 169 -9.58 2.06 27.31
CA ILE A 169 -10.36 1.19 26.42
C ILE A 169 -9.52 0.80 25.20
N GLY A 170 -8.41 0.09 25.43
CA GLY A 170 -7.85 -0.85 24.43
C GLY A 170 -7.08 -0.26 23.24
N LEU A 171 -5.95 0.39 23.53
CA LEU A 171 -4.61 0.08 22.94
C LEU A 171 -4.45 0.10 21.40
N ILE A 172 -5.04 1.05 20.67
CA ILE A 172 -4.56 1.38 19.31
C ILE A 172 -3.52 2.49 19.43
N TYR A 173 -2.31 2.22 18.96
CA TYR A 173 -1.16 3.11 19.00
C TYR A 173 -1.07 3.90 17.68
N PRO A 174 -1.07 5.24 17.74
CA PRO A 174 -1.01 6.05 16.53
C PRO A 174 0.35 5.90 15.87
N LEU A 175 0.33 5.63 14.56
CA LEU A 175 1.53 5.68 13.72
C LEU A 175 1.80 7.09 13.22
N HIS A 176 3.06 7.38 12.93
CA HIS A 176 3.46 8.59 12.21
C HIS A 176 4.42 8.26 11.06
N ASP A 177 4.50 9.18 10.09
CA ASP A 177 5.41 9.02 8.95
C ASP A 177 6.87 8.93 9.42
N GLY A 178 7.63 8.04 8.82
CA GLY A 178 9.02 7.78 9.16
C GLY A 178 9.27 7.00 10.45
N GLN A 179 8.23 6.64 11.21
CA GLN A 179 8.36 5.84 12.44
C GLN A 179 9.05 4.51 12.15
N ILE A 180 9.93 4.06 13.04
CA ILE A 180 10.55 2.74 12.98
C ILE A 180 9.77 1.79 13.89
N LEU A 181 9.34 0.66 13.32
CA LEU A 181 8.79 -0.47 14.04
C LEU A 181 9.86 -1.56 14.13
N GLU A 182 10.06 -2.06 15.34
CA GLU A 182 11.09 -3.06 15.64
C GLU A 182 10.46 -4.42 15.87
N VAL A 183 11.01 -5.43 15.21
CA VAL A 183 10.62 -6.83 15.34
C VAL A 183 11.81 -7.60 15.92
N GLY A 184 11.68 -7.98 17.18
CA GLY A 184 12.71 -8.65 17.98
C GLY A 184 12.23 -8.85 19.41
N ASP A 185 13.13 -9.28 20.29
CA ASP A 185 12.81 -9.49 21.70
C ASP A 185 13.27 -8.32 22.57
N SER A 186 12.72 -8.19 23.78
CA SER A 186 12.99 -7.06 24.70
C SER A 186 14.44 -6.96 25.20
N THR A 187 15.27 -7.97 24.94
CA THR A 187 16.68 -8.00 25.30
C THR A 187 17.61 -7.81 24.10
N ALA A 188 17.06 -7.73 22.89
CA ALA A 188 17.84 -7.50 21.68
C ALA A 188 18.44 -6.10 21.65
N THR A 189 19.69 -6.03 21.18
CA THR A 189 20.35 -4.75 20.90
C THR A 189 19.82 -4.18 19.59
N ASP A 190 20.05 -2.88 19.38
CA ASP A 190 19.53 -2.14 18.23
C ASP A 190 19.91 -2.74 16.85
N ASP A 191 21.06 -3.40 16.76
CA ASP A 191 21.59 -4.10 15.59
C ASP A 191 21.08 -5.55 15.45
N GLU A 192 20.47 -6.11 16.48
CA GLU A 192 19.83 -7.44 16.46
C GLU A 192 18.36 -7.40 16.00
N MET A 193 17.80 -6.20 15.78
CA MET A 193 16.39 -5.99 15.43
C MET A 193 16.15 -5.92 13.92
N LEU A 194 15.06 -6.56 13.46
CA LEU A 194 14.48 -6.26 12.15
C LEU A 194 13.70 -4.95 12.27
N LYS A 195 13.92 -4.02 11.34
CA LYS A 195 13.34 -2.67 11.40
C LYS A 195 12.52 -2.37 10.16
N LEU A 196 11.29 -1.92 10.38
CA LEU A 196 10.35 -1.48 9.35
C LEU A 196 10.14 0.03 9.49
N GLN A 197 10.38 0.79 8.44
CA GLN A 197 10.02 2.20 8.39
C GLN A 197 8.59 2.37 7.86
N VAL A 198 7.78 3.11 8.61
CA VAL A 198 6.43 3.54 8.20
C VAL A 198 6.53 4.63 7.15
N LEU A 199 5.88 4.42 6.01
CA LEU A 199 5.72 5.40 4.95
C LEU A 199 4.24 5.79 4.85
N TYR A 200 3.88 6.97 5.35
CA TYR A 200 2.55 7.54 5.11
C TYR A 200 2.38 7.81 3.62
N THR A 201 1.44 7.11 2.99
CA THR A 201 1.27 7.03 1.54
C THR A 201 -0.20 7.19 1.15
N PRO A 202 -0.84 8.31 1.54
CA PRO A 202 -2.25 8.52 1.25
C PRO A 202 -2.52 8.64 -0.25
N GLY A 203 -3.77 8.41 -0.62
CA GLY A 203 -4.23 8.50 -2.01
C GLY A 203 -5.12 7.32 -2.36
N HIS A 204 -4.73 6.09 -1.98
CA HIS A 204 -5.66 4.95 -1.98
C HIS A 204 -6.79 5.23 -0.98
N THR A 205 -6.40 5.47 0.27
CA THR A 205 -7.23 6.05 1.32
C THR A 205 -6.46 7.16 2.05
N ALA A 206 -7.15 7.99 2.83
CA ALA A 206 -6.55 9.10 3.59
C ALA A 206 -5.54 8.67 4.68
N ASP A 207 -5.62 7.43 5.16
CA ASP A 207 -4.80 6.86 6.26
C ASP A 207 -3.82 5.78 5.79
N HIS A 208 -3.68 5.60 4.48
CA HIS A 208 -2.88 4.51 3.92
C HIS A 208 -1.40 4.64 4.29
N ILE A 209 -0.80 3.53 4.71
CA ILE A 209 0.64 3.39 4.91
C ILE A 209 1.22 2.24 4.09
N ALA A 210 2.51 2.37 3.77
CA ALA A 210 3.38 1.30 3.33
C ALA A 210 4.48 1.07 4.38
N LEU A 211 5.11 -0.10 4.39
CA LEU A 211 6.18 -0.43 5.33
C LEU A 211 7.43 -0.85 4.56
N LEU A 212 8.58 -0.25 4.86
CA LEU A 212 9.85 -0.54 4.19
C LEU A 212 10.80 -1.25 5.16
N ILE A 213 11.34 -2.42 4.80
CA ILE A 213 12.40 -3.07 5.59
C ILE A 213 13.69 -2.24 5.42
N VAL A 214 14.16 -1.63 6.50
CA VAL A 214 15.39 -0.82 6.53
C VAL A 214 16.54 -1.50 7.27
N SER A 215 16.26 -2.57 8.01
CA SER A 215 17.27 -3.46 8.62
C SER A 215 16.71 -4.87 8.69
N SER A 216 17.49 -5.86 8.24
CA SER A 216 17.22 -7.28 8.44
C SER A 216 18.53 -8.00 8.78
N PRO A 217 18.84 -8.21 10.07
CA PRO A 217 20.09 -8.83 10.51
C PRO A 217 20.26 -10.29 10.04
N THR A 218 19.15 -11.01 9.85
CA THR A 218 19.15 -12.41 9.40
C THR A 218 19.29 -12.58 7.90
N ASP A 219 18.81 -11.60 7.11
CA ASP A 219 18.84 -11.68 5.66
C ASP A 219 18.96 -10.28 5.03
N PRO A 220 20.19 -9.83 4.72
CA PRO A 220 20.43 -8.56 4.05
C PRO A 220 19.69 -8.42 2.71
N ALA A 221 19.30 -9.53 2.05
CA ALA A 221 18.52 -9.49 0.81
C ALA A 221 17.10 -8.93 1.02
N GLU A 222 16.59 -8.92 2.25
CA GLU A 222 15.27 -8.36 2.59
C GLU A 222 15.29 -6.83 2.70
N VAL A 223 16.45 -6.21 2.96
CA VAL A 223 16.57 -4.76 3.06
C VAL A 223 16.14 -4.10 1.75
N GLY A 224 15.27 -3.09 1.84
CA GLY A 224 14.62 -2.43 0.71
C GLY A 224 13.31 -3.09 0.24
N THR A 225 12.94 -4.25 0.78
CA THR A 225 11.63 -4.87 0.52
C THR A 225 10.51 -4.01 1.11
N ILE A 226 9.42 -3.84 0.37
CA ILE A 226 8.31 -2.95 0.75
C ILE A 226 6.97 -3.69 0.80
N PHE A 227 6.23 -3.52 1.89
CA PHE A 227 4.83 -3.89 2.00
C PHE A 227 3.99 -2.74 1.46
N THR A 228 3.29 -2.95 0.35
CA THR A 228 2.67 -1.86 -0.41
C THR A 228 1.21 -1.62 -0.06
N GLY A 229 0.60 -2.46 0.78
CA GLY A 229 -0.84 -2.43 1.03
C GLY A 229 -1.60 -2.42 -0.30
N ASP A 230 -2.58 -1.53 -0.40
CA ASP A 230 -3.40 -1.37 -1.59
C ASP A 230 -2.92 -0.28 -2.55
N ALA A 231 -1.81 0.39 -2.23
CA ALA A 231 -1.20 1.35 -3.15
C ALA A 231 -0.62 0.67 -4.41
N VAL A 232 -0.06 -0.54 -4.29
CA VAL A 232 0.46 -1.31 -5.42
C VAL A 232 0.08 -2.78 -5.23
N LEU A 233 -0.54 -3.39 -6.24
CA LEU A 233 -1.07 -4.75 -6.18
C LEU A 233 -0.21 -5.72 -6.98
N GLY A 234 -0.26 -7.00 -6.62
CA GLY A 234 0.46 -8.05 -7.34
C GLY A 234 -0.07 -8.31 -8.74
N HIS A 235 -1.34 -7.95 -9.01
CA HIS A 235 -1.97 -8.05 -10.33
C HIS A 235 -2.89 -6.86 -10.59
N GLY A 236 -2.98 -6.46 -11.85
CA GLY A 236 -3.90 -5.40 -12.29
C GLY A 236 -3.49 -4.03 -11.77
N THR A 237 -4.49 -3.21 -11.44
CA THR A 237 -4.31 -1.85 -10.92
C THR A 237 -5.23 -1.61 -9.73
N THR A 238 -4.85 -0.70 -8.82
CA THR A 238 -5.68 -0.33 -7.68
C THR A 238 -6.65 0.83 -7.99
N VAL A 239 -7.60 1.05 -7.07
CA VAL A 239 -8.46 2.23 -6.96
C VAL A 239 -7.86 3.25 -6.00
N PHE A 240 -8.34 4.50 -6.03
CA PHE A 240 -7.86 5.56 -5.14
C PHE A 240 -8.94 6.62 -4.91
N GLU A 241 -8.87 7.28 -3.75
CA GLU A 241 -9.71 8.42 -3.37
C GLU A 241 -9.18 9.75 -3.96
N ASP A 242 -7.86 9.93 -4.03
CA ASP A 242 -7.20 11.13 -4.56
C ASP A 242 -6.02 10.76 -5.46
N LEU A 243 -6.17 10.97 -6.77
CA LEU A 243 -5.14 10.66 -7.76
C LEU A 243 -3.87 11.51 -7.59
N ALA A 244 -4.01 12.79 -7.28
CA ALA A 244 -2.86 13.69 -7.18
C ALA A 244 -1.98 13.29 -5.99
N LEU A 245 -2.62 13.02 -4.86
CA LEU A 245 -1.96 12.55 -3.65
C LEU A 245 -1.37 11.15 -3.86
N TYR A 246 -2.13 10.25 -4.48
CA TYR A 246 -1.68 8.90 -4.84
C TYR A 246 -0.41 8.92 -5.72
N MET A 247 -0.39 9.72 -6.78
CA MET A 247 0.77 9.82 -7.68
C MET A 247 2.02 10.35 -6.97
N ARG A 248 1.87 11.38 -6.12
CA ARG A 248 2.99 11.88 -5.29
C ARG A 248 3.52 10.79 -4.36
N ASN A 249 2.65 9.95 -3.81
CA ASN A 249 3.04 8.91 -2.88
C ASN A 249 3.62 7.65 -3.56
N LEU A 250 3.24 7.33 -4.80
CA LEU A 250 3.95 6.35 -5.60
C LEU A 250 5.42 6.77 -5.83
N GLU A 251 5.65 8.05 -6.15
CA GLU A 251 7.02 8.57 -6.28
C GLU A 251 7.78 8.54 -4.94
N LYS A 252 7.12 8.87 -3.83
CA LYS A 252 7.70 8.72 -2.48
C LYS A 252 8.14 7.27 -2.21
N MET A 253 7.28 6.29 -2.49
CA MET A 253 7.61 4.86 -2.33
C MET A 253 8.77 4.44 -3.21
N LYS A 254 8.77 4.85 -4.49
CA LYS A 254 9.87 4.56 -5.42
C LYS A 254 11.21 5.11 -4.91
N ASN A 255 11.21 6.38 -4.52
CA ASN A 255 12.41 7.06 -4.03
C ASN A 255 12.94 6.44 -2.73
N ALA A 256 12.04 6.01 -1.84
CA ALA A 256 12.43 5.33 -0.60
C ALA A 256 13.15 4.01 -0.88
N VAL A 257 12.62 3.19 -1.81
CA VAL A 257 13.25 1.95 -2.26
C VAL A 257 14.59 2.24 -2.96
N GLU A 258 14.65 3.22 -3.86
CA GLU A 258 15.88 3.58 -4.58
C GLU A 258 16.98 4.07 -3.64
N LYS A 259 16.62 4.83 -2.59
CA LYS A 259 17.58 5.34 -1.61
C LYS A 259 18.32 4.19 -0.91
N ILE A 260 17.60 3.17 -0.45
CA ILE A 260 18.18 1.98 0.18
C ILE A 260 19.13 1.25 -0.77
N LEU A 261 18.72 1.08 -2.04
CA LEU A 261 19.53 0.42 -3.06
C LEU A 261 20.85 1.18 -3.37
N VAL A 262 20.84 2.52 -3.29
CA VAL A 262 22.03 3.35 -3.48
C VAL A 262 22.97 3.26 -2.28
N GLU A 263 22.44 3.27 -1.07
CA GLU A 263 23.22 3.20 0.18
C GLU A 263 23.94 1.85 0.32
N GLU A 264 23.32 0.73 -0.09
CA GLU A 264 23.96 -0.59 -0.08
C GLU A 264 24.93 -0.84 -1.25
N GLY A 265 24.75 -0.15 -2.39
CA GLY A 265 25.64 -0.25 -3.56
C GLY A 265 26.94 0.56 -3.45
N GLY A 266 27.16 1.25 -2.32
CA GLY A 266 28.22 2.24 -2.10
C GLY A 266 29.63 1.71 -1.78
N SER A 267 29.96 0.45 -2.07
CA SER A 267 31.36 0.00 -2.06
C SER A 267 32.01 0.35 -3.41
N ARG A 268 32.59 1.57 -3.48
CA ARG A 268 33.38 2.04 -4.64
C ARG A 268 34.60 1.14 -4.83
N CYS A 269 34.58 0.29 -5.85
CA CYS A 269 35.81 -0.16 -6.48
C CYS A 269 36.28 0.96 -7.42
N GLU A 270 37.24 1.76 -7.00
CA GLU A 270 37.96 2.65 -7.91
C GLU A 270 38.82 1.78 -8.84
N GLY A 271 38.44 1.69 -10.12
CA GLY A 271 39.32 1.15 -11.16
C GLY A 271 38.59 0.57 -12.36
N GLY A 272 38.66 1.28 -13.49
CA GLY A 272 38.50 0.70 -14.83
C GLY A 272 37.43 1.35 -15.69
N ASP A 273 37.87 1.93 -16.82
CA ASP A 273 37.06 2.46 -17.93
C ASP A 273 36.25 1.36 -18.65
N GLY A 274 35.31 0.73 -17.93
CA GLY A 274 34.31 -0.17 -18.49
C GLY A 274 32.94 0.31 -18.07
N GLN A 275 32.10 0.70 -19.04
CA GLN A 275 30.66 0.88 -18.85
C GLN A 275 30.05 -0.48 -18.52
N VAL A 276 30.18 -0.92 -17.27
CA VAL A 276 29.37 -2.00 -16.72
C VAL A 276 28.09 -1.33 -16.24
N GLU A 277 27.00 -1.49 -16.98
CA GLU A 277 25.67 -1.27 -16.43
C GLU A 277 25.54 -2.24 -15.24
N GLN A 278 25.81 -1.76 -14.03
CA GLN A 278 25.54 -2.52 -12.82
C GLN A 278 24.04 -2.80 -12.80
N GLU A 279 23.68 -4.06 -13.00
CA GLU A 279 22.30 -4.53 -12.91
C GLU A 279 21.82 -4.22 -11.48
N LYS A 280 20.98 -3.18 -11.35
CA LYS A 280 20.48 -2.74 -10.04
C LYS A 280 19.80 -3.91 -9.36
N ARG A 281 20.18 -4.20 -8.11
CA ARG A 281 19.54 -5.23 -7.28
C ARG A 281 18.02 -5.00 -7.27
N LYS A 282 17.28 -6.06 -7.56
CA LYS A 282 15.82 -6.08 -7.45
C LYS A 282 15.43 -6.33 -6.00
N VAL A 283 14.40 -5.64 -5.55
CA VAL A 283 13.80 -5.84 -4.22
C VAL A 283 12.36 -6.29 -4.37
N LEU A 284 11.92 -7.11 -3.43
CA LEU A 284 10.57 -7.63 -3.42
C LEU A 284 9.58 -6.53 -3.00
N ALA A 285 8.34 -6.66 -3.47
CA ALA A 285 7.20 -5.98 -2.89
C ALA A 285 6.13 -6.99 -2.47
N PHE A 286 5.56 -6.76 -1.29
CA PHE A 286 4.54 -7.57 -0.66
C PHE A 286 3.21 -6.80 -0.66
N PRO A 287 2.34 -7.03 -1.65
CA PRO A 287 1.11 -6.27 -1.82
C PRO A 287 -0.01 -6.73 -0.88
N GLY A 288 -1.00 -5.86 -0.62
CA GLY A 288 -2.25 -6.22 0.07
C GLY A 288 -3.05 -7.29 -0.67
N HIS A 289 -2.95 -7.33 -2.00
CA HIS A 289 -3.58 -8.37 -2.82
C HIS A 289 -2.68 -8.84 -3.97
N GLY A 290 -2.82 -10.12 -4.33
CA GLY A 290 -2.11 -10.73 -5.46
C GLY A 290 -0.74 -11.31 -5.10
N ALA A 291 0.01 -11.76 -6.12
CA ALA A 291 1.30 -12.39 -5.90
C ALA A 291 2.39 -11.40 -5.47
N VAL A 292 3.45 -11.92 -4.86
CA VAL A 292 4.68 -11.18 -4.58
C VAL A 292 5.20 -10.54 -5.87
N ILE A 293 5.62 -9.29 -5.78
CA ILE A 293 6.20 -8.52 -6.88
C ILE A 293 7.72 -8.68 -6.82
N PRO A 294 8.37 -9.28 -7.85
CA PRO A 294 9.82 -9.52 -7.81
C PRO A 294 10.70 -8.27 -7.92
N ASP A 295 10.15 -7.18 -8.43
CA ASP A 295 10.84 -5.90 -8.62
C ASP A 295 9.89 -4.75 -8.26
N ALA A 296 9.95 -4.32 -7.00
CA ALA A 296 9.10 -3.26 -6.47
C ALA A 296 9.27 -1.96 -7.26
N ARG A 297 10.51 -1.58 -7.56
CA ARG A 297 10.84 -0.35 -8.29
C ARG A 297 10.20 -0.36 -9.67
N ALA A 298 10.41 -1.43 -10.44
CA ALA A 298 9.85 -1.54 -11.78
C ALA A 298 8.31 -1.53 -11.77
N LYS A 299 7.68 -2.18 -10.78
CA LYS A 299 6.22 -2.21 -10.66
C LYS A 299 5.62 -0.85 -10.27
N ILE A 300 6.25 -0.12 -9.33
CA ILE A 300 5.84 1.25 -8.97
C ILE A 300 5.98 2.18 -10.19
N GLU A 301 7.07 2.07 -10.94
CA GLU A 301 7.31 2.84 -12.17
C GLU A 301 6.29 2.50 -13.28
N GLU A 302 5.89 1.22 -13.40
CA GLU A 302 4.80 0.81 -14.28
C GLU A 302 3.48 1.51 -13.91
N TYR A 303 3.15 1.57 -12.62
CA TYR A 303 1.96 2.27 -12.12
C TYR A 303 2.02 3.76 -12.44
N ILE A 304 3.15 4.43 -12.16
CA ILE A 304 3.35 5.85 -12.47
C ILE A 304 3.16 6.12 -13.97
N ARG A 305 3.85 5.35 -14.83
CA ARG A 305 3.75 5.50 -16.29
C ARG A 305 2.34 5.27 -16.80
N HIS A 306 1.64 4.25 -16.30
CA HIS A 306 0.26 3.96 -16.72
C HIS A 306 -0.69 5.13 -16.40
N ARG A 307 -0.53 5.77 -15.23
CA ARG A 307 -1.37 6.92 -14.85
C ARG A 307 -0.97 8.21 -15.58
N ALA A 308 0.33 8.45 -15.77
CA ALA A 308 0.81 9.59 -16.56
C ALA A 308 0.36 9.51 -18.03
N MET A 309 0.36 8.31 -18.61
CA MET A 309 -0.19 8.08 -19.95
C MET A 309 -1.67 8.43 -20.01
N ARG A 310 -2.46 8.03 -19.00
CA ARG A 310 -3.88 8.37 -18.93
C ARG A 310 -4.11 9.88 -18.82
N GLU A 311 -3.33 10.57 -18.00
CA GLU A 311 -3.40 12.04 -17.88
C GLU A 311 -3.07 12.73 -19.21
N LYS A 312 -2.08 12.21 -19.94
CA LYS A 312 -1.75 12.69 -21.29
C LYS A 312 -2.90 12.46 -22.27
N GLU A 313 -3.51 11.28 -22.32
CA GLU A 313 -4.68 11.02 -23.16
C GLU A 313 -5.83 12.01 -22.89
N VAL A 314 -6.07 12.36 -21.62
CA VAL A 314 -7.07 13.37 -21.25
C VAL A 314 -6.68 14.74 -21.75
N SER A 315 -5.43 15.13 -21.52
CA SER A 315 -4.90 16.42 -21.98
C SER A 315 -5.02 16.54 -23.50
N ASP A 316 -4.69 15.48 -24.23
CA ASP A 316 -4.83 15.39 -25.69
C ASP A 316 -6.29 15.51 -26.14
N VAL A 317 -7.25 14.87 -25.45
CA VAL A 317 -8.70 15.01 -25.76
C VAL A 317 -9.19 16.44 -25.50
N LEU A 318 -8.77 17.06 -24.40
CA LEU A 318 -9.12 18.44 -24.07
C LEU A 318 -8.45 19.45 -25.02
N ALA A 319 -7.26 19.13 -25.53
CA ALA A 319 -6.51 19.92 -26.50
C ALA A 319 -6.99 19.69 -27.96
N GLY A 320 -7.57 18.53 -28.27
CA GLY A 320 -7.64 18.02 -29.64
C GLY A 320 -8.80 17.06 -29.94
N GLN A 321 -9.93 17.64 -30.32
CA GLN A 321 -10.65 17.32 -31.55
C GLN A 321 -11.13 18.66 -32.09
N ASP A 322 -10.44 19.21 -33.10
CA ASP A 322 -10.75 20.49 -33.77
C ASP A 322 -11.42 21.54 -32.88
N GLY A 323 -10.61 22.26 -32.10
CA GLY A 323 -11.02 23.35 -31.21
C GLY A 323 -11.59 24.58 -31.92
N LYS A 324 -12.48 24.40 -32.92
CA LYS A 324 -13.33 25.43 -33.52
C LYS A 324 -14.71 24.86 -33.85
N VAL A 325 -15.60 24.87 -32.87
CA VAL A 325 -17.03 25.05 -33.13
C VAL A 325 -17.36 26.46 -32.64
N GLY A 326 -17.45 27.41 -33.58
CA GLY A 326 -17.91 28.78 -33.32
C GLY A 326 -17.24 29.51 -32.15
N SER A 327 -16.05 30.10 -32.37
CA SER A 327 -15.41 31.10 -31.50
C SER A 327 -15.11 30.74 -30.02
N GLU A 328 -15.61 29.64 -29.47
CA GLU A 328 -15.41 29.22 -28.08
C GLU A 328 -14.81 27.81 -28.00
N ARG A 329 -13.91 27.61 -27.04
CA ARG A 329 -13.27 26.31 -26.81
C ARG A 329 -14.27 25.35 -26.19
N LYS A 330 -14.38 24.15 -26.75
CA LYS A 330 -15.25 23.09 -26.24
C LYS A 330 -14.84 22.71 -24.81
N ALA A 331 -15.80 22.74 -23.90
CA ALA A 331 -15.67 22.18 -22.56
C ALA A 331 -16.25 20.76 -22.53
N TRP A 332 -15.70 19.91 -21.67
CA TRP A 332 -16.00 18.48 -21.62
C TRP A 332 -16.44 18.04 -20.23
N THR A 333 -17.46 17.19 -20.17
CA THR A 333 -17.82 16.42 -18.98
C THR A 333 -16.91 15.19 -18.84
N PRO A 334 -16.74 14.63 -17.63
CA PRO A 334 -15.98 13.39 -17.44
C PRO A 334 -16.47 12.24 -18.34
N MET A 335 -17.79 12.11 -18.51
CA MET A 335 -18.39 11.07 -19.35
C MET A 335 -18.13 11.28 -20.85
N GLU A 336 -18.11 12.53 -21.35
CA GLU A 336 -17.74 12.80 -22.74
C GLU A 336 -16.28 12.42 -23.01
N VAL A 337 -15.36 12.69 -22.08
CA VAL A 337 -13.96 12.25 -22.17
C VAL A 337 -13.86 10.73 -22.14
N VAL A 338 -14.60 10.06 -21.24
CA VAL A 338 -14.65 8.58 -21.16
C VAL A 338 -15.07 7.97 -22.49
N LYS A 339 -16.11 8.50 -23.15
CA LYS A 339 -16.59 7.98 -24.44
C LYS A 339 -15.56 8.11 -25.56
N VAL A 340 -14.66 9.08 -25.49
CA VAL A 340 -13.56 9.23 -26.45
C VAL A 340 -12.43 8.25 -26.15
N ILE A 341 -11.96 8.22 -24.91
CA ILE A 341 -10.79 7.43 -24.49
C ILE A 341 -11.11 5.92 -24.44
N TYR A 342 -12.27 5.56 -23.90
CA TYR A 342 -12.71 4.19 -23.66
C TYR A 342 -13.72 3.68 -24.70
N LYS A 343 -13.66 4.18 -25.94
CA LYS A 343 -14.57 3.82 -27.05
C LYS A 343 -14.73 2.31 -27.31
N ASN A 344 -13.72 1.51 -26.94
CA ASN A 344 -13.69 0.06 -27.12
C ASN A 344 -13.97 -0.73 -25.83
N VAL A 345 -14.32 -0.06 -24.73
CA VAL A 345 -14.67 -0.68 -23.45
C VAL A 345 -16.19 -0.77 -23.33
N PRO A 346 -16.76 -1.87 -22.81
CA PRO A 346 -18.21 -1.99 -22.59
C PRO A 346 -18.79 -0.82 -21.80
N GLU A 347 -19.96 -0.32 -22.21
CA GLU A 347 -20.62 0.83 -21.56
C GLU A 347 -20.94 0.59 -20.09
N SER A 348 -21.15 -0.67 -19.69
CA SER A 348 -21.34 -1.06 -18.29
C SER A 348 -20.17 -0.67 -17.38
N LEU A 349 -18.98 -0.42 -17.93
CA LEU A 349 -17.79 0.02 -17.19
C LEU A 349 -17.55 1.54 -17.28
N HIS A 350 -18.34 2.27 -18.08
CA HIS A 350 -18.12 3.71 -18.32
C HIS A 350 -18.40 4.55 -17.08
N GLU A 351 -19.39 4.19 -16.26
CA GLU A 351 -19.65 4.92 -15.00
C GLU A 351 -18.47 4.84 -14.02
N ALA A 352 -17.86 3.65 -13.89
CA ALA A 352 -16.66 3.46 -13.08
C ALA A 352 -15.49 4.26 -13.65
N ALA A 353 -15.28 4.22 -14.97
CA ALA A 353 -14.26 5.02 -15.64
C ALA A 353 -14.48 6.53 -15.49
N SER A 354 -15.74 6.98 -15.45
CA SER A 354 -16.10 8.40 -15.30
C SER A 354 -15.70 8.95 -13.93
N ARG A 355 -15.72 8.13 -12.87
CA ARG A 355 -15.22 8.54 -11.55
C ARG A 355 -13.72 8.77 -11.55
N GLY A 356 -12.95 7.84 -12.13
CA GLY A 356 -11.50 8.02 -12.30
C GLY A 356 -11.17 9.21 -13.21
N MET A 357 -12.02 9.48 -14.21
CA MET A 357 -11.86 10.64 -15.08
C MET A 357 -12.08 11.97 -14.37
N LEU A 358 -13.07 12.04 -13.47
CA LEU A 358 -13.27 13.21 -12.62
C LEU A 358 -12.02 13.52 -11.78
N GLN A 359 -11.38 12.51 -11.19
CA GLN A 359 -10.16 12.71 -10.39
C GLN A 359 -8.98 13.22 -11.23
N ILE A 360 -8.84 12.77 -12.48
CA ILE A 360 -7.81 13.31 -13.40
C ILE A 360 -8.07 14.79 -13.70
N LEU A 361 -9.32 15.14 -14.00
CA LEU A 361 -9.70 16.53 -14.27
C LEU A 361 -9.48 17.44 -13.05
N GLN A 362 -9.82 16.98 -11.85
CA GLN A 362 -9.55 17.68 -10.60
C GLN A 362 -8.05 17.86 -10.33
N LYS A 363 -7.23 16.85 -10.61
CA LYS A 363 -5.77 16.97 -10.53
C LYS A 363 -5.24 18.03 -11.51
N LEU A 364 -5.64 17.96 -12.78
CA LEU A 364 -5.23 18.93 -13.80
C LEU A 364 -5.69 20.36 -13.45
N GLU A 365 -6.86 20.51 -12.82
CA GLU A 365 -7.40 21.78 -12.33
C GLU A 365 -6.53 22.33 -11.20
N GLY A 366 -6.18 21.50 -10.21
CA GLY A 366 -5.26 21.88 -9.13
C GLY A 366 -3.85 22.25 -9.62
N GLU A 367 -3.42 21.70 -10.76
CA GLU A 367 -2.16 22.05 -11.43
C GLU A 367 -2.27 23.28 -12.35
N GLY A 368 -3.47 23.87 -12.49
CA GLY A 368 -3.71 25.05 -13.33
C GLY A 368 -3.60 24.76 -14.83
N LYS A 369 -3.75 23.50 -15.26
CA LYS A 369 -3.74 23.10 -16.68
C LYS A 369 -5.11 23.20 -17.33
N VAL A 370 -6.17 22.98 -16.55
CA VAL A 370 -7.57 23.07 -16.98
C VAL A 370 -8.35 23.96 -16.01
N GLU A 371 -9.46 24.51 -16.47
CA GLU A 371 -10.40 25.25 -15.63
C GLU A 371 -11.79 24.63 -15.70
N LYS A 372 -12.49 24.68 -14.56
CA LYS A 372 -13.87 24.22 -14.43
C LYS A 372 -14.84 25.31 -14.88
N VAL A 373 -15.81 24.96 -15.70
CA VAL A 373 -16.83 25.84 -16.28
C VAL A 373 -18.22 25.23 -16.14
N ASP A 374 -19.26 25.97 -16.58
CA ASP A 374 -20.66 25.54 -16.58
C ASP A 374 -21.11 24.99 -15.21
N GLU A 375 -21.09 25.86 -14.18
CA GLU A 375 -21.50 25.54 -12.80
C GLU A 375 -20.74 24.37 -12.15
N GLY A 376 -19.57 24.01 -12.70
CA GLY A 376 -18.74 22.97 -12.13
C GLY A 376 -19.01 21.58 -12.69
N VAL A 377 -19.59 21.47 -13.88
CA VAL A 377 -19.90 20.17 -14.51
C VAL A 377 -18.94 19.85 -15.66
N ARG A 378 -18.21 20.85 -16.18
CA ARG A 378 -17.35 20.72 -17.35
C ARG A 378 -15.96 21.32 -17.12
N TRP A 379 -14.98 20.83 -17.89
CA TRP A 379 -13.60 21.28 -17.86
C TRP A 379 -13.11 21.67 -19.26
N ARG A 380 -12.25 22.68 -19.34
CA ARG A 380 -11.57 23.08 -20.59
C ARG A 380 -10.10 23.41 -20.34
N ILE A 381 -9.25 23.23 -21.35
CA ILE A 381 -7.80 23.50 -21.24
C ILE A 381 -7.48 25.00 -21.19
N ILE A 382 -6.56 25.38 -20.28
CA ILE A 382 -6.11 26.78 -20.12
C ILE A 382 -5.08 27.14 -21.21
N GLN A 383 -5.28 28.29 -21.87
CA GLN A 383 -4.58 28.73 -23.09
C GLN A 383 -3.04 28.82 -22.99
N LYS A 384 -2.49 29.14 -21.82
CA LYS A 384 -1.03 29.26 -21.64
C LYS A 384 -0.31 27.91 -21.72
N TYR A 385 -1.01 26.80 -21.44
CA TYR A 385 -0.40 25.46 -21.42
C TYR A 385 -0.34 24.82 -22.82
N HIS A 386 -1.40 24.99 -23.62
CA HIS A 386 -1.47 24.48 -25.00
C HIS A 386 -0.34 25.00 -25.90
N GLN A 387 0.18 26.21 -25.65
CA GLN A 387 1.31 26.80 -26.39
C GLN A 387 2.69 26.31 -25.90
N GLN A 388 2.81 25.87 -24.64
CA GLN A 388 4.06 25.33 -24.08
C GLN A 388 4.29 23.86 -24.49
N GLU A 389 3.25 23.04 -24.62
CA GLU A 389 3.40 21.65 -25.09
C GLU A 389 3.65 21.55 -26.62
N GLN A 390 3.17 22.50 -27.41
CA GLN A 390 3.46 22.54 -28.85
C GLN A 390 4.92 22.91 -29.14
N THR A 391 5.55 23.75 -28.32
CA THR A 391 6.94 24.19 -28.51
C THR A 391 7.99 23.16 -28.07
N THR A 392 7.64 22.23 -27.18
CA THR A 392 8.54 21.14 -26.75
C THR A 392 8.53 19.95 -27.72
N ASN A 393 7.41 19.66 -28.39
CA ASN A 393 7.33 18.61 -29.41
C ASN A 393 8.07 18.98 -30.71
N ASP A 394 8.10 20.26 -31.09
CA ASP A 394 8.71 20.71 -32.37
C ASP A 394 10.26 20.69 -32.34
N ASN A 395 10.87 20.78 -31.15
CA ASN A 395 12.33 20.73 -30.97
C ASN A 395 12.91 19.31 -30.85
N SER A 396 12.11 18.26 -31.05
CA SER A 396 12.53 16.85 -30.95
C SER A 396 12.66 16.13 -32.30
N ALA A 397 12.41 16.82 -33.42
CA ALA A 397 12.66 16.29 -34.75
C ALA A 397 14.17 16.32 -35.05
N PRO A 398 14.82 15.19 -35.37
CA PRO A 398 16.21 15.22 -35.82
C PRO A 398 16.30 15.90 -37.18
N GLU A 399 17.20 16.88 -37.32
CA GLU A 399 17.51 17.49 -38.61
C GLU A 399 17.86 16.41 -39.65
N PRO A 400 17.34 16.49 -40.88
CA PRO A 400 17.74 15.59 -41.94
C PRO A 400 19.20 15.87 -42.28
N ARG A 401 20.09 14.92 -41.96
CA ARG A 401 21.47 14.93 -42.44
C ARG A 401 21.43 15.01 -43.97
N SER A 402 21.77 16.18 -44.51
CA SER A 402 22.03 16.33 -45.94
C SER A 402 23.31 15.56 -46.27
N ALA A 403 23.19 14.65 -47.22
CA ALA A 403 24.33 14.01 -47.84
C ALA A 403 25.05 15.03 -48.73
N LEU A 404 26.32 15.30 -48.42
CA LEU A 404 27.40 15.57 -49.35
C LEU A 404 28.71 15.08 -48.74
#